data_AF-A0A5A7N8K0-F1
#
_entry.id   AF-A0A5A7N8K0-F1
#
_cell.length_a   1.000
_cell.length_b   1.000
_cell.length_c   1.000
_cell.angle_alpha   90.00
_cell.angle_beta   90.00
_cell.angle_gamma   90.00
#
_symmetry.space_group_name_H-M   'P 1'
#
loop_
_entity.id
_entity.type
_entity.pdbx_description
1 polymer ?
#
loop_
_entity_poly.entity_id
_entity_poly.type
_entity_poly.pdbx_seq_one_letter_code
_entity_poly.pdbx_strand_id
1 'polypeptide(L)' 'MTRFKDQIAIITGSASGIGKEIALAFVKEGATVVIADLKMDAAQKTADEIMLRAAGLWPSKWMSPKKIR' A
#
# COMPACT_ATOMS: atom_id res chain seq x y z
N MET A 1 -14.27 -4.05 -12.14
CA MET A 1 -13.52 -5.31 -12.30
C MET A 1 -12.23 -5.16 -11.50
N THR A 2 -11.90 -6.12 -10.62
CA THR A 2 -10.63 -6.15 -9.85
C THR A 2 -9.56 -6.79 -10.71
N ARG A 3 -8.67 -5.98 -11.30
CA ARG A 3 -7.71 -6.41 -12.34
C ARG A 3 -6.75 -7.50 -11.88
N PHE A 4 -6.41 -7.54 -10.59
CA PHE A 4 -5.36 -8.40 -10.04
C PHE A 4 -5.88 -9.34 -8.95
N LYS A 5 -7.18 -9.64 -8.94
CA LYS A 5 -7.75 -10.61 -8.03
C LYS A 5 -7.03 -11.97 -8.13
N ASP A 6 -6.77 -12.57 -6.97
CA ASP A 6 -6.10 -13.88 -6.82
C ASP A 6 -4.67 -13.94 -7.36
N GLN A 7 -4.04 -12.79 -7.62
CA GLN A 7 -2.64 -12.68 -8.02
C GLN A 7 -1.76 -12.19 -6.87
N ILE A 8 -0.50 -12.63 -6.89
CA ILE A 8 0.55 -12.19 -5.96
C ILE A 8 1.50 -11.23 -6.69
N ALA A 9 1.71 -10.03 -6.16
CA ALA A 9 2.64 -9.05 -6.69
C ALA A 9 3.77 -8.78 -5.69
N ILE A 10 5.01 -9.05 -6.10
CA ILE A 10 6.22 -8.73 -5.31
C ILE A 10 6.75 -7.38 -5.81
N ILE A 11 6.88 -6.41 -4.91
CA ILE A 11 7.29 -5.05 -5.29
C ILE A 11 8.56 -4.69 -4.53
N THR A 12 9.65 -4.54 -5.26
CA THR A 12 10.95 -4.10 -4.73
C THR A 12 11.02 -2.58 -4.56
N GLY A 13 11.72 -2.10 -3.54
CA GLY A 13 11.80 -0.66 -3.26
C GLY A 13 10.48 -0.07 -2.76
N SER A 14 9.64 -0.91 -2.15
CA SER A 14 8.28 -0.55 -1.75
C SER A 14 8.16 0.01 -0.34
N ALA A 15 9.25 0.22 0.38
CA ALA A 15 9.18 0.87 1.70
C ALA A 15 8.82 2.37 1.63
N SER A 16 8.90 3.01 0.46
CA SER A 16 8.56 4.42 0.28
C SER A 16 8.31 4.82 -1.17
N GLY A 17 7.94 6.08 -1.39
CA GLY A 17 7.87 6.70 -2.73
C GLY A 17 6.96 5.95 -3.70
N ILE A 18 7.42 5.83 -4.96
CA ILE A 18 6.65 5.23 -6.04
C ILE A 18 6.36 3.75 -5.77
N GLY A 19 7.32 2.99 -5.26
CA GLY A 19 7.13 1.56 -4.98
C GLY A 19 5.99 1.32 -3.99
N LYS A 20 5.86 2.18 -2.97
CA LYS A 20 4.74 2.16 -2.02
C LYS A 20 3.40 2.46 -2.70
N GLU A 21 3.33 3.49 -3.54
CA GLU A 21 2.09 3.84 -4.25
C GLU A 21 1.65 2.74 -5.24
N ILE A 22 2.61 2.06 -5.88
CA ILE A 22 2.32 0.89 -6.72
C ILE A 22 1.73 -0.23 -5.85
N ALA A 23 2.33 -0.52 -4.68
CA ALA A 23 1.80 -1.53 -3.76
C ALA A 23 0.35 -1.25 -3.35
N LEU A 24 0.04 0.01 -3.04
CA LEU A 24 -1.30 0.46 -2.72
C LEU A 24 -2.28 0.29 -3.88
N ALA A 25 -1.88 0.66 -5.10
CA ALA A 25 -2.71 0.49 -6.27
C ALA A 25 -3.02 -0.99 -6.56
N PHE A 26 -2.04 -1.87 -6.39
CA PHE A 26 -2.22 -3.31 -6.61
C PHE A 26 -3.16 -3.94 -5.58
N VAL A 27 -3.03 -3.59 -4.30
CA VAL A 27 -3.98 -4.06 -3.27
C VAL A 27 -5.39 -3.56 -3.54
N LYS A 28 -5.56 -2.30 -3.98
CA LYS A 28 -6.87 -1.75 -4.37
C LYS A 28 -7.52 -2.51 -5.53
N GLU A 29 -6.71 -3.06 -6.43
CA GLU A 29 -7.15 -3.88 -7.56
C GLU A 29 -7.32 -5.37 -7.22
N GLY A 30 -7.17 -5.75 -5.95
CA GLY A 30 -7.43 -7.09 -5.43
C GLY A 30 -6.22 -8.02 -5.35
N ALA A 31 -5.01 -7.52 -5.57
CA ALA A 31 -3.79 -8.33 -5.46
C ALA A 31 -3.41 -8.59 -4.00
N THR A 32 -2.79 -9.75 -3.76
CA THR A 32 -1.94 -9.95 -2.58
C THR A 32 -0.57 -9.34 -2.87
N VAL A 33 -0.09 -8.43 -2.02
CA VAL A 33 1.17 -7.72 -2.27
C VAL A 33 2.23 -8.10 -1.24
N VAL A 34 3.46 -8.34 -1.73
CA VAL A 34 4.66 -8.55 -0.93
C VAL A 34 5.53 -7.30 -1.01
N ILE A 35 5.83 -6.72 0.16
CA ILE A 35 6.70 -5.54 0.31
C ILE A 35 8.14 -6.02 0.44
N ALA A 36 8.96 -5.77 -0.59
CA ALA A 36 10.38 -6.09 -0.61
C ALA A 36 11.22 -4.81 -0.60
N ASP A 37 12.02 -4.62 0.45
CA ASP A 37 12.94 -3.49 0.58
C ASP A 37 14.12 -3.86 1.48
N LEU A 38 15.21 -3.09 1.40
CA LEU A 38 16.38 -3.25 2.26
C LEU A 38 16.12 -2.71 3.67
N LYS A 39 15.22 -1.73 3.82
CA LYS A 39 14.92 -1.10 5.11
C LYS A 39 13.73 -1.80 5.80
N MET A 40 14.01 -2.83 6.60
CA MET A 40 12.99 -3.67 7.24
C MET A 40 11.93 -2.86 8.01
N ASP A 41 12.35 -1.90 8.85
CA ASP A 41 11.40 -1.08 9.63
C ASP A 41 10.44 -0.26 8.76
N ALA A 42 10.93 0.23 7.62
CA ALA A 42 10.13 1.02 6.68
C ALA A 42 9.23 0.12 5.82
N ALA A 43 9.70 -1.07 5.46
CA ALA A 43 8.90 -2.10 4.81
C ALA A 43 7.74 -2.55 5.70
N GLN A 44 8.01 -2.83 6.98
CA GLN A 44 6.98 -3.22 7.94
C GLN A 44 5.93 -2.13 8.11
N LYS A 45 6.35 -0.86 8.29
CA LYS A 45 5.41 0.27 8.37
C LYS A 45 4.52 0.38 7.13
N THR A 46 5.08 0.12 5.96
CA THR A 46 4.31 0.14 4.71
C THR A 46 3.31 -1.01 4.65
N ALA A 47 3.71 -2.22 5.05
CA ALA A 47 2.82 -3.36 5.12
C ALA A 47 1.66 -3.13 6.10
N ASP A 48 1.96 -2.60 7.30
CA ASP A 48 0.95 -2.27 8.31
C ASP A 48 -0.04 -1.22 7.79
N GLU A 49 0.47 -0.18 7.12
CA GLU A 49 -0.35 0.86 6.51
C GLU A 49 -1.26 0.32 5.42
N ILE A 50 -0.74 -0.56 4.55
CA ILE A 50 -1.52 -1.24 3.52
C ILE A 50 -2.62 -2.12 4.15
N MET A 51 -2.31 -2.85 5.22
CA MET A 51 -3.26 -3.71 5.92
C MET A 51 -4.39 -2.90 6.55
N LEU A 52 -4.07 -1.79 7.21
CA LEU A 52 -5.08 -0.86 7.77
C LEU A 52 -6.00 -0.31 6.69
N ARG A 53 -5.45 0.04 5.52
CA ARG A 53 -6.21 0.53 4.37
C ARG A 53 -7.11 -0.55 3.76
N ALA A 54 -6.61 -1.78 3.63
CA ALA A 54 -7.37 -2.91 3.10
C ALA A 54 -8.53 -3.32 4.03
N ALA A 55 -8.35 -3.20 5.35
CA ALA A 55 -9.38 -3.47 6.35
C ALA A 55 -10.44 -2.37 6.48
N GLY A 56 -10.35 -1.28 5.69
CA GLY A 56 -11.28 -0.14 5.78
C GLY A 56 -11.09 0.74 7.02
N LEU A 57 -10.01 0.53 7.80
CA LEU A 57 -9.70 1.28 9.02
C LEU A 57 -8.93 2.57 8.69
N TRP A 58 -9.54 3.45 7.89
CA TRP A 58 -8.93 4.71 7.50
C TRP A 58 -8.97 5.75 8.64
N PRO A 59 -7.81 6.23 9.15
CA PRO A 59 -7.82 7.31 10.12
C PRO A 59 -8.32 8.59 9.43
N SER A 60 -9.41 9.16 9.92
CA SER A 60 -10.11 10.34 9.38
C SER A 60 -9.18 11.51 8.98
N LYS A 61 -8.03 11.65 9.64
CA LYS A 61 -6.99 12.65 9.32
C LYS A 61 -6.43 12.58 7.90
N TRP A 62 -6.46 11.42 7.25
CA TRP A 62 -5.96 11.23 5.88
C TRP A 62 -7.07 11.39 4.82
N MET A 63 -8.33 11.50 5.25
CA MET A 63 -9.52 11.58 4.39
C MET A 63 -9.92 13.02 4.06
N SER A 64 -9.05 14.01 4.32
CA SER A 64 -9.29 15.39 3.94
C SER A 64 -8.61 15.70 2.60
N PRO A 65 -9.37 15.93 1.50
CA PRO A 65 -8.83 16.37 0.21
C PRO A 65 -8.36 17.85 0.22
N LYS A 66 -8.08 18.42 1.40
CA LYS A 66 -7.77 19.84 1.58
C LYS A 66 -6.55 20.05 2.46
N LYS A 67 -5.35 19.82 1.90
CA LYS A 67 -4.11 20.49 2.31
C LYS A 67 -3.06 20.41 1.19
N ILE A 68 -3.44 20.90 0.01
CA ILE A 68 -2.51 21.55 -0.91
C ILE A 68 -2.91 23.03 -0.89
N ARG A 69 -2.22 23.80 -0.04
CA ARG A 69 -2.00 25.24 -0.17
C ARG A 69 -0.52 25.45 0.01
#